data_AF-A0A830BUP1-F1
#
_entry.id   AF-A0A830BUP1-F1
#
_cell.length_a   1.000
_cell.length_b   1.000
_cell.length_c   1.000
_cell.angle_alpha   90.00
_cell.angle_beta   90.00
_cell.angle_gamma   90.00
#
_symmetry.space_group_name_H-M   'P 1'
#
loop_
_entity.id
_entity.type
_entity.pdbx_description
1 polymer ?
#
loop_
_entity_poly.entity_id
_entity_poly.type
_entity_poly.pdbx_seq_one_letter_code
_entity_poly.pdbx_strand_id
1 'polypeptide(L)'
;MVLDGAAALSLCNVTEDGFTACKPSVTLPSPVPPTPGCCDAVSGADLKCLCSYKNSFMLPSLGIDPDLALALPAKCNLPSPTEC
;
A
#
# COMPACT_ATOMS: atom_id res chain seq x y z
N MET A 1 15.52 -10.26 -24.37
CA MET A 1 14.55 -10.00 -23.28
C MET A 1 14.78 -11.05 -22.22
N VAL A 2 15.65 -10.78 -21.24
CA VAL A 2 15.79 -11.65 -20.07
C VAL A 2 14.69 -11.24 -19.11
N LEU A 3 13.63 -12.04 -19.05
CA LEU A 3 12.60 -11.96 -18.03
C LEU A 3 13.17 -12.78 -16.86
N ASP A 4 13.98 -12.12 -16.04
CA ASP A 4 14.64 -12.75 -14.91
C ASP A 4 13.62 -12.96 -13.79
N GLY A 5 13.27 -14.23 -13.57
CA GLY A 5 12.79 -14.75 -12.29
C GLY A 5 11.36 -14.40 -11.90
N ALA A 6 10.70 -15.35 -11.24
CA ALA A 6 9.49 -15.11 -10.45
C ALA A 6 9.84 -14.24 -9.21
N ALA A 7 10.21 -12.98 -9.44
CA ALA A 7 10.22 -11.98 -8.38
C ALA A 7 8.75 -11.58 -8.17
N ALA A 8 8.20 -11.89 -7.00
CA ALA A 8 6.93 -11.31 -6.56
C ALA A 8 6.95 -9.82 -6.90
N LEU A 9 5.97 -9.36 -7.69
CA LEU A 9 5.93 -8.01 -8.24
C LEU A 9 5.84 -7.03 -7.06
N SER A 10 7.00 -6.57 -6.57
CA SER A 10 7.04 -5.67 -5.43
C SER A 10 6.85 -4.25 -5.92
N LEU A 11 5.69 -3.68 -5.64
CA LEU A 11 5.35 -2.31 -6.00
C LEU A 11 5.76 -1.39 -4.84
N CYS A 12 6.68 -0.45 -5.09
CA CYS A 12 7.15 0.47 -4.05
C CYS A 12 7.65 -0.24 -2.78
N ASN A 13 8.41 -1.33 -2.97
CA ASN A 13 8.90 -2.20 -1.89
C ASN A 13 7.81 -2.88 -1.04
N VAL A 14 6.59 -3.00 -1.57
CA VAL A 14 5.49 -3.77 -0.99
C VAL A 14 5.32 -5.05 -1.77
N THR A 15 5.41 -6.19 -1.09
CA THR A 15 5.16 -7.51 -1.68
C THR A 15 3.67 -7.71 -1.97
N GLU A 16 3.32 -8.66 -2.84
CA GLU A 16 1.91 -9.02 -3.09
C GLU A 16 1.17 -9.44 -1.81
N ASP A 17 1.85 -10.16 -0.91
CA ASP A 17 1.29 -10.54 0.40
C ASP A 17 1.03 -9.32 1.28
N GLY A 18 1.98 -8.38 1.33
CA GLY A 18 1.83 -7.12 2.08
C GLY A 18 0.69 -6.27 1.54
N PHE A 19 0.59 -6.15 0.21
CA PHE A 19 -0.50 -5.47 -0.46
C PHE A 19 -1.85 -6.12 -0.14
N THR A 20 -1.94 -7.45 -0.23
CA THR A 20 -3.15 -8.21 0.06
C THR A 20 -3.57 -8.06 1.54
N ALA A 21 -2.61 -8.06 2.46
CA ALA A 21 -2.84 -7.83 3.88
C ALA A 21 -3.37 -6.40 4.15
N CYS A 22 -2.92 -5.41 3.39
CA CYS A 22 -3.34 -4.01 3.56
C CYS A 22 -4.62 -3.65 2.83
N LYS A 23 -4.92 -4.30 1.69
CA LYS A 23 -6.08 -4.03 0.85
C LYS A 23 -7.39 -3.84 1.62
N PRO A 24 -7.81 -4.74 2.54
CA PRO A 24 -9.09 -4.55 3.24
C PRO A 24 -9.11 -3.34 4.19
N SER A 25 -7.95 -2.77 4.53
CA SER A 25 -7.86 -1.57 5.38
C SER A 25 -7.94 -0.26 4.59
N VAL A 26 -7.72 -0.33 3.27
CA VAL A 26 -7.66 0.80 2.35
C VAL A 26 -8.74 0.74 1.26
N THR A 27 -9.76 -0.09 1.45
CA THR A 27 -10.89 -0.26 0.53
C THR A 27 -12.19 0.14 1.20
N LEU A 28 -13.01 0.92 0.50
CA LEU A 28 -14.38 1.28 0.89
C LEU A 28 -15.39 0.18 0.48
N PRO A 29 -16.59 0.12 1.09
CA PRO A 29 -17.16 1.03 2.09
C PRO A 29 -16.82 0.69 3.55
N SER A 30 -16.26 -0.49 3.82
CA SER A 30 -16.07 -1.00 5.19
C SER A 30 -14.60 -1.34 5.46
N PRO A 31 -13.72 -0.34 5.60
CA PRO A 31 -12.32 -0.58 5.89
C PRO A 31 -12.14 -1.23 7.26
N VAL A 32 -11.35 -2.30 7.33
CA VAL A 32 -10.99 -2.97 8.58
C VAL A 32 -9.73 -2.35 9.20
N PRO A 33 -9.49 -2.53 10.51
CA PRO A 33 -8.21 -2.15 11.10
C PRO A 33 -7.05 -2.94 10.47
N PRO A 34 -5.87 -2.31 10.27
CA PRO A 34 -4.72 -2.97 9.67
C PRO A 34 -4.23 -4.12 10.53
N THR A 35 -3.85 -5.21 9.87
CA THR A 35 -3.21 -6.35 10.53
C THR A 35 -1.72 -6.04 10.79
N PRO A 36 -1.08 -6.75 11.73
CA PRO A 36 0.36 -6.61 11.94
C PRO A 36 1.19 -6.84 10.67
N GLY A 37 0.80 -7.80 9.83
CA GLY A 37 1.47 -8.07 8.55
C GLY A 37 1.32 -6.93 7.55
N CYS A 38 0.17 -6.23 7.55
CA CYS A 38 0.04 -5.01 6.77
C CYS A 38 0.98 -3.90 7.28
N CYS A 39 1.01 -3.66 8.60
CA CYS A 39 1.88 -2.62 9.15
C CYS A 39 3.37 -2.91 8.94
N ASP A 40 3.78 -4.17 8.98
CA ASP A 40 5.15 -4.58 8.66
C ASP A 40 5.49 -4.27 7.19
N ALA A 41 4.57 -4.59 6.26
CA ALA A 41 4.72 -4.24 4.85
C ALA A 41 4.80 -2.73 4.62
N VAL A 42 3.98 -1.93 5.31
CA VAL A 42 4.02 -0.46 5.22
C VAL A 42 5.30 0.11 5.84
N SER A 43 5.84 -0.52 6.89
CA SER A 43 7.10 -0.12 7.51
C SER A 43 8.29 -0.28 6.57
N GLY A 44 8.26 -1.30 5.70
CA GLY A 44 9.26 -1.50 4.65
C GLY A 44 8.96 -0.75 3.35
N ALA A 45 7.75 -0.20 3.18
CA ALA A 45 7.31 0.38 1.93
C ALA A 45 8.00 1.71 1.61
N ASP A 46 8.21 1.95 0.31
CA ASP A 46 8.54 3.28 -0.20
C ASP A 46 7.27 4.12 -0.30
N LEU A 47 6.95 4.83 0.79
CA LEU A 47 5.77 5.70 0.88
C LEU A 47 5.79 6.81 -0.17
N LYS A 48 6.97 7.30 -0.57
CA LYS A 48 7.09 8.33 -1.62
C LYS A 48 6.74 7.76 -2.98
N CYS A 49 7.19 6.55 -3.29
CA CYS A 49 6.77 5.81 -4.46
C CYS A 49 5.26 5.57 -4.45
N LEU A 50 4.69 5.08 -3.35
CA LEU A 50 3.23 4.85 -3.25
C LEU A 50 2.42 6.13 -3.48
N CYS A 51 2.89 7.27 -2.96
CA CYS A 51 2.23 8.55 -3.19
C CYS A 51 2.23 9.02 -4.64
N SER A 52 3.20 8.60 -5.46
CA SER A 52 3.15 8.87 -6.91
C SER A 52 1.94 8.20 -7.58
N TYR A 53 1.40 7.13 -6.98
CA TYR A 53 0.20 6.45 -7.43
C TYR A 53 -1.09 7.07 -6.87
N LYS A 54 -1.05 8.07 -5.99
CA LYS A 54 -2.26 8.65 -5.35
C LYS A 54 -3.32 9.12 -6.36
N ASN A 55 -2.88 9.61 -7.51
CA ASN A 55 -3.74 10.07 -8.61
C ASN A 55 -3.75 9.08 -9.79
N SER A 56 -3.18 7.90 -9.63
CA SER A 56 -3.13 6.89 -10.67
C SER A 56 -4.48 6.22 -10.83
N PHE A 57 -4.87 5.98 -12.08
CA PHE A 57 -6.07 5.20 -12.42
C PHE A 57 -6.01 3.75 -11.89
N MET A 58 -4.82 3.29 -11.47
CA MET A 58 -4.63 1.97 -10.86
C MET A 58 -5.29 1.82 -9.47
N LEU A 59 -5.38 2.88 -8.66
CA LEU A 59 -5.99 2.79 -7.33
C LEU A 59 -7.48 2.42 -7.40
N PRO A 60 -8.34 3.13 -8.17
CA PRO A 60 -9.75 2.78 -8.25
C PRO A 60 -9.98 1.42 -8.92
N SER A 61 -9.14 0.99 -9.87
CA SER A 61 -9.27 -0.35 -10.48
C SER A 61 -8.95 -1.48 -9.49
N LEU A 62 -8.10 -1.22 -8.49
CA LEU A 62 -7.80 -2.15 -7.40
C LEU A 62 -8.79 -2.03 -6.22
N GLY A 63 -9.71 -1.06 -6.27
CA GLY A 63 -10.65 -0.75 -5.19
C GLY A 63 -9.98 -0.06 -4.00
N ILE A 64 -8.84 0.60 -4.22
CA ILE A 64 -8.12 1.33 -3.17
C ILE A 64 -8.60 2.77 -3.14
N ASP A 65 -8.91 3.22 -1.93
CA ASP A 65 -9.21 4.60 -1.63
C ASP A 65 -7.92 5.34 -1.24
N PRO A 66 -7.56 6.44 -1.93
CA PRO A 66 -6.32 7.15 -1.68
C PRO A 66 -6.26 7.78 -0.29
N ASP A 67 -7.38 8.29 0.25
CA ASP A 67 -7.42 8.88 1.58
C ASP A 67 -7.18 7.82 2.67
N LEU A 68 -7.79 6.63 2.53
CA LEU A 68 -7.51 5.51 3.44
C LEU A 68 -6.07 5.01 3.35
N ALA A 69 -5.49 4.98 2.15
CA ALA A 69 -4.10 4.59 1.94
C ALA A 69 -3.13 5.58 2.60
N LEU A 70 -3.39 6.89 2.51
CA LEU A 70 -2.60 7.92 3.17
C LEU A 70 -2.77 7.93 4.71
N ALA A 71 -3.93 7.50 5.21
CA ALA A 71 -4.18 7.34 6.64
C ALA A 71 -3.57 6.05 7.23
N LEU A 72 -3.17 5.09 6.40
CA LEU A 72 -2.68 3.78 6.82
C LEU A 72 -1.40 3.85 7.66
N PRO A 73 -0.35 4.64 7.31
CA PRO A 73 0.84 4.79 8.14
C PRO A 73 0.50 5.28 9.55
N ALA A 74 -0.39 6.26 9.68
CA ALA A 74 -0.83 6.77 10.98
C ALA A 74 -1.54 5.68 11.81
N LYS A 75 -2.39 4.85 11.18
CA LYS A 75 -3.03 3.70 11.86
C LYS A 75 -2.02 2.64 12.33
N CYS A 76 -0.89 2.52 11.64
CA CYS A 76 0.21 1.64 12.01
C CYS A 76 1.24 2.28 12.96
N ASN A 77 1.01 3.51 13.42
CA ASN A 77 1.98 4.31 14.20
C ASN A 77 3.32 4.52 13.47
N LEU A 78 3.28 4.59 12.14
CA LEU A 78 4.42 4.87 11.28
C LEU A 78 4.43 6.34 10.85
N PRO A 79 5.61 6.92 10.60
CA PRO A 79 5.72 8.28 10.09
C PRO A 79 5.01 8.37 8.74
N SER A 80 4.00 9.25 8.66
CA SER A 80 3.35 9.56 7.39
C SER A 80 4.29 10.38 6.51
N PRO A 81 4.31 10.16 5.19
CA PRO A 81 5.05 11.03 4.29
C PRO A 81 4.44 12.44 4.34
N THR A 82 5.26 13.45 4.66
CA THR A 82 4.81 14.84 4.85
C THR A 82 4.35 15.49 3.54
N GLU A 83 4.76 14.95 2.39
CA GLU A 83 4.51 15.51 1.06
C GLU A 83 3.79 14.48 0.17
N CYS A 84 2.56 14.17 0.58
CA CYS A 84 1.53 13.51 -0.21
C CYS A 84 0.20 14.24 0.03
#